data_AF-A0A5N8Z5Z0-F1
#
_entry.id   AF-A0A5N8Z5Z0-F1
#
_cell.length_a   1.000
_cell.length_b   1.000
_cell.length_c   1.000
_cell.angle_alpha   90.00
_cell.angle_beta   90.00
_cell.angle_gamma   90.00
#
_symmetry.space_group_name_H-M   'P 1'
#
loop_
_entity.id
_entity.type
_entity.pdbx_description
1 polymer ?
#
loop_
_entity_poly.entity_id
_entity_poly.type
_entity_poly.pdbx_seq_one_letter_code
_entity_poly.pdbx_strand_id
1 'polypeptide(L)'
;MATINRQYRQLFQLLNVSGNNFQTGLCILIILLCGTLSFSWFEHGKYLAPNDLAYPFSSSSVWYAHAFTWDERFSRESVPGIMRLMPYLSFVAAAEKIGLSPLFVERLLFYFLFTFPGLAAFGLAHTLIRDKSAFPGLLAALFYMMNPLTLLLKWNSTTPSLFAYGMMPLLLALYIVGLRKQSLLKYPLLFGAASLLGASATTISYFVSASVPIIGYFLFSCILSYRQFSQILIVVRTTFVMSLSYLLFNLWWILPFLLILSHRAGLVTTGDSATFNLDVFNLESTEASLMDLIRGQGYWAFHKESGGVPYYPFASSYLLTPMVILSFLVPGFGILALMRKVNDAKMVFLGFLFIVGIVLTSGVHPPFGDLNAWFFEHIPGYAMFRIIPDKFGPLIMLPLAVLYGVGAYEFLSLVHRALPVRVPRVMKSVIVLIPAISIPIMISGFYMFPCRAVA
;
A
#
# COMPACT_ATOMS: atom_id res chain seq x y z
N MET A 1 -18.89 -19.06 -41.17
CA MET A 1 -18.36 -17.73 -40.77
C MET A 1 -19.29 -16.96 -39.82
N ALA A 2 -20.62 -17.06 -39.90
CA ALA A 2 -21.54 -16.38 -38.97
C ALA A 2 -21.61 -17.00 -37.55
N THR A 3 -21.33 -18.30 -37.41
CA THR A 3 -21.49 -19.06 -36.16
C THR A 3 -20.34 -18.85 -35.16
N ILE A 4 -19.10 -18.66 -35.63
CA ILE A 4 -17.93 -18.44 -34.77
C ILE A 4 -17.96 -17.02 -34.16
N ASN A 5 -18.45 -16.03 -34.91
CA ASN A 5 -18.64 -14.66 -34.40
C ASN A 5 -19.70 -14.59 -33.28
N ARG A 6 -20.64 -15.54 -33.25
CA ARG A 6 -21.69 -15.65 -32.23
C ARG A 6 -21.17 -16.22 -30.91
N GLN A 7 -20.28 -17.21 -30.96
CA GLN A 7 -19.64 -17.77 -29.75
C GLN A 7 -18.63 -16.80 -29.10
N TYR A 8 -17.92 -15.98 -29.88
CA TYR A 8 -17.02 -14.96 -29.34
C TYR A 8 -17.75 -13.72 -28.84
N ARG A 9 -18.84 -13.31 -29.52
CA ARG A 9 -19.80 -12.37 -28.93
C ARG A 9 -20.41 -12.94 -27.66
N GLN A 10 -20.67 -14.24 -27.56
CA GLN A 10 -21.12 -14.86 -26.31
C GLN A 10 -20.03 -14.91 -25.24
N LEU A 11 -18.75 -15.12 -25.55
CA LEU A 11 -17.67 -15.09 -24.54
C LEU A 11 -17.43 -13.66 -24.03
N PHE A 12 -17.44 -12.67 -24.92
CA PHE A 12 -17.37 -11.26 -24.54
C PHE A 12 -18.69 -10.75 -23.97
N GLN A 13 -19.85 -11.28 -24.37
CA GLN A 13 -21.15 -11.01 -23.74
C GLN A 13 -21.30 -11.76 -22.44
N LEU A 14 -20.61 -12.88 -22.17
CA LEU A 14 -20.52 -13.58 -20.88
C LEU A 14 -19.56 -12.86 -19.94
N LEU A 15 -18.50 -12.28 -20.48
CA LEU A 15 -17.69 -11.30 -19.75
C LEU A 15 -18.45 -9.99 -19.58
N ASN A 16 -19.36 -9.63 -20.49
CA ASN A 16 -20.22 -8.44 -20.47
C ASN A 16 -21.67 -8.82 -20.11
N VAL A 17 -21.87 -9.94 -19.37
CA VAL A 17 -23.22 -10.47 -19.07
C VAL A 17 -23.73 -9.62 -17.93
N SER A 18 -24.75 -8.85 -18.29
CA SER A 18 -25.83 -8.29 -17.47
C SER A 18 -25.48 -8.05 -15.99
N GLY A 19 -25.12 -6.80 -15.73
CA GLY A 19 -24.93 -6.23 -14.41
C GLY A 19 -23.45 -6.00 -14.12
N ASN A 20 -23.06 -4.72 -14.07
CA ASN A 20 -21.77 -4.28 -13.51
C ASN A 20 -21.40 -5.06 -12.22
N ASN A 21 -22.43 -5.46 -11.47
CA ASN A 21 -22.35 -6.24 -10.25
C ASN A 21 -21.76 -7.65 -10.42
N PHE A 22 -22.02 -8.40 -11.51
CA PHE A 22 -21.49 -9.75 -11.67
C PHE A 22 -19.99 -9.74 -11.96
N GLN A 23 -19.54 -8.91 -12.92
CA GLN A 23 -18.11 -8.70 -13.17
C GLN A 23 -17.37 -8.22 -11.91
N THR A 24 -17.98 -7.27 -11.19
CA THR A 24 -17.43 -6.77 -9.93
C THR A 24 -17.28 -7.89 -8.90
N GLY A 25 -18.32 -8.72 -8.74
CA GLY A 25 -18.30 -9.89 -7.85
C GLY A 25 -17.22 -10.91 -8.22
N LEU A 26 -17.05 -11.20 -9.52
CA LEU A 26 -15.99 -12.08 -9.99
C LEU A 26 -14.59 -11.51 -9.72
N CYS A 27 -14.38 -10.21 -9.94
CA CYS A 27 -13.10 -9.56 -9.64
C CYS A 27 -12.78 -9.61 -8.14
N ILE A 28 -13.78 -9.36 -7.28
CA ILE A 28 -13.62 -9.49 -5.83
C ILE A 28 -13.28 -10.94 -5.46
N LEU A 29 -13.96 -11.92 -6.05
CA LEU A 29 -13.66 -13.34 -5.82
C LEU A 29 -12.21 -13.67 -6.21
N ILE A 30 -11.72 -13.18 -7.35
CA ILE A 30 -10.32 -13.37 -7.75
C ILE A 30 -9.36 -12.76 -6.72
N ILE A 31 -9.64 -11.55 -6.21
CA ILE A 31 -8.82 -10.91 -5.17
C ILE A 31 -8.78 -11.78 -3.90
N LEU A 32 -9.93 -12.28 -3.45
CA LEU A 32 -10.03 -13.18 -2.29
C LEU A 32 -9.26 -14.49 -2.50
N LEU A 33 -9.39 -15.10 -3.69
CA LEU A 33 -8.67 -16.31 -4.06
C LEU A 33 -7.16 -16.07 -4.12
N CYS A 34 -6.69 -14.97 -4.71
CA CYS A 34 -5.28 -14.59 -4.65
C CYS A 34 -4.80 -14.36 -3.22
N GLY A 35 -5.67 -13.84 -2.35
CA GLY A 35 -5.44 -13.73 -0.91
C GLY A 35 -4.99 -15.05 -0.27
N THR A 36 -5.53 -16.19 -0.73
CA THR A 36 -5.20 -17.51 -0.16
C THR A 36 -3.75 -17.93 -0.37
N LEU A 37 -3.01 -17.25 -1.26
CA LEU A 37 -1.56 -17.45 -1.40
C LEU A 37 -0.82 -17.25 -0.07
N SER A 38 -1.32 -16.39 0.82
CA SER A 38 -0.71 -16.17 2.14
C SER A 38 -0.64 -17.44 2.99
N PHE A 39 -1.56 -18.39 2.81
CA PHE A 39 -1.53 -19.66 3.54
C PHE A 39 -0.35 -20.54 3.13
N SER A 40 0.14 -20.39 1.89
CA SER A 40 1.31 -21.15 1.40
C SER A 40 2.63 -20.72 2.03
N TRP A 41 2.65 -19.59 2.75
CA TRP A 41 3.86 -19.05 3.39
C TRP A 41 4.20 -19.79 4.69
N PHE A 42 3.21 -20.42 5.30
CA PHE A 42 3.36 -21.14 6.54
C PHE A 42 3.84 -22.56 6.26
N GLU A 43 4.97 -22.93 6.84
CA GLU A 43 5.35 -24.34 6.92
C GLU A 43 4.37 -25.11 7.82
N HIS A 44 4.24 -26.43 7.59
CA HIS A 44 3.33 -27.25 8.36
C HIS A 44 3.63 -27.20 9.87
N GLY A 45 2.65 -26.74 10.64
CA GLY A 45 2.73 -26.63 12.10
C GLY A 45 3.58 -25.48 12.63
N LYS A 46 4.15 -24.61 11.78
CA LYS A 46 5.06 -23.54 12.19
C LYS A 46 4.45 -22.14 12.04
N TYR A 47 4.85 -21.26 12.94
CA TYR A 47 4.53 -19.83 12.94
C TYR A 47 5.44 -19.07 11.98
N LEU A 48 5.00 -17.88 11.56
CA LEU A 48 5.86 -16.94 10.85
C LEU A 48 6.58 -16.05 11.85
N ALA A 49 7.91 -16.01 11.76
CA ALA A 49 8.73 -15.11 12.56
C ALA A 49 9.78 -14.36 11.69
N PRO A 50 9.35 -13.60 10.66
CA PRO A 50 10.26 -12.76 9.88
C PRO A 50 10.82 -11.61 10.72
N ASN A 51 12.15 -11.43 10.72
CA ASN A 51 12.93 -10.42 11.46
C ASN A 51 12.26 -9.88 12.75
N ASP A 52 11.58 -8.74 12.66
CA ASP A 52 11.02 -8.01 13.82
C ASP A 52 9.54 -8.38 14.14
N LEU A 53 9.00 -9.43 13.54
CA LEU A 53 7.66 -9.91 13.86
C LEU A 53 7.65 -10.68 15.18
N ALA A 54 7.23 -10.01 16.24
CA ALA A 54 6.87 -10.65 17.50
C ALA A 54 5.36 -10.98 17.52
N TYR A 55 5.01 -12.24 17.23
CA TYR A 55 3.64 -12.72 17.45
C TYR A 55 3.36 -12.87 18.96
N PRO A 56 2.24 -12.30 19.48
CA PRO A 56 1.97 -12.32 20.91
C PRO A 56 1.33 -13.65 21.33
N PHE A 57 2.12 -14.67 21.69
CA PHE A 57 1.58 -15.98 22.09
C PHE A 57 0.64 -15.94 23.30
N SER A 58 0.84 -14.98 24.21
CA SER A 58 -0.05 -14.71 25.35
C SER A 58 -0.88 -13.43 25.14
N SER A 59 -1.59 -13.38 24.01
CA SER A 59 -2.23 -12.20 23.43
C SER A 59 -3.06 -11.38 24.43
N SER A 60 -3.82 -12.04 25.31
CA SER A 60 -4.66 -11.37 26.31
C SER A 60 -3.83 -10.62 27.36
N SER A 61 -2.71 -11.22 27.81
CA SER A 61 -1.79 -10.57 28.75
C SER A 61 -1.01 -9.43 28.08
N VAL A 62 -0.62 -9.62 26.82
CA VAL A 62 0.08 -8.60 26.02
C VAL A 62 -0.85 -7.42 25.73
N TRP A 63 -2.10 -7.70 25.37
CA TRP A 63 -3.14 -6.68 25.19
C TRP A 63 -3.35 -5.85 26.46
N TYR A 64 -3.50 -6.53 27.61
CA TYR A 64 -3.70 -5.85 28.90
C TYR A 64 -2.53 -4.92 29.22
N ALA A 65 -1.30 -5.38 29.06
CA ALA A 65 -0.13 -4.55 29.33
C ALA A 65 -0.03 -3.33 28.39
N HIS A 66 -0.43 -3.48 27.12
CA HIS A 66 -0.46 -2.36 26.17
C HIS A 66 -1.61 -1.37 26.40
N ALA A 67 -2.58 -1.69 27.28
CA ALA A 67 -3.62 -0.75 27.71
C ALA A 67 -3.10 0.30 28.71
N PHE A 68 -1.89 0.10 29.25
CA PHE A 68 -1.26 1.01 30.19
C PHE A 68 0.03 1.61 29.62
N THR A 69 0.41 2.78 30.12
CA THR A 69 1.65 3.48 29.75
C THR A 69 2.88 2.99 30.52
N TRP A 70 2.68 2.07 31.47
CA TRP A 70 3.74 1.46 32.29
C TRP A 70 3.61 -0.06 32.26
N ASP A 71 4.74 -0.75 32.09
CA ASP A 71 4.81 -2.21 32.10
C ASP A 71 6.05 -2.64 32.87
N GLU A 72 5.86 -3.21 34.06
CA GLU A 72 6.94 -3.60 34.99
C GLU A 72 7.88 -4.67 34.42
N ARG A 73 7.44 -5.41 33.37
CA ARG A 73 8.24 -6.47 32.73
C ARG A 73 9.39 -5.91 31.90
N PHE A 74 9.23 -4.69 31.38
CA PHE A 74 10.26 -3.98 30.69
C PHE A 74 10.70 -2.89 31.66
N SER A 75 11.92 -2.97 32.20
CA SER A 75 12.50 -2.02 33.15
C SER A 75 12.77 -0.61 32.56
N ARG A 76 11.90 -0.17 31.66
CA ARG A 76 11.86 1.09 30.92
C ARG A 76 10.39 1.48 30.72
N GLU A 77 10.10 2.78 30.70
CA GLU A 77 8.82 3.29 30.24
C GLU A 77 8.46 2.64 28.90
N SER A 78 7.33 1.95 28.84
CA SER A 78 6.94 1.23 27.64
C SER A 78 6.84 2.23 26.49
N VAL A 79 7.50 1.89 25.37
CA VAL A 79 7.25 2.48 24.05
C VAL A 79 5.72 2.61 23.86
N PRO A 80 5.19 3.62 23.15
CA PRO A 80 3.74 3.80 22.92
C PRO A 80 3.13 2.63 22.12
N GLY A 81 3.03 1.47 22.76
CA GLY A 81 2.44 0.25 22.25
C GLY A 81 0.93 0.27 22.36
N ILE A 82 0.36 1.31 22.99
CA ILE A 82 -1.07 1.59 22.96
C ILE A 82 -1.59 1.61 21.52
N MET A 83 -0.82 2.17 20.58
CA MET A 83 -1.12 2.15 19.14
C MET A 83 -1.37 0.73 18.59
N ARG A 84 -0.72 -0.30 19.13
CA ARG A 84 -0.88 -1.70 18.72
C ARG A 84 -2.19 -2.34 19.19
N LEU A 85 -2.91 -1.73 20.14
CA LEU A 85 -4.15 -2.30 20.69
C LEU A 85 -5.19 -2.55 19.60
N MET A 86 -5.45 -1.54 18.77
CA MET A 86 -6.43 -1.58 17.70
C MET A 86 -5.76 -1.45 16.33
N PRO A 87 -6.16 -2.25 15.33
CA PRO A 87 -6.93 -3.49 15.45
C PRO A 87 -6.09 -4.71 15.87
N TYR A 88 -4.76 -4.65 15.82
CA TYR A 88 -3.89 -5.84 15.86
C TYR A 88 -4.04 -6.69 17.14
N LEU A 89 -3.67 -6.16 18.30
CA LEU A 89 -3.67 -6.97 19.52
C LEU A 89 -5.07 -7.38 19.95
N SER A 90 -6.08 -6.53 19.76
CA SER A 90 -7.46 -6.92 20.07
C SER A 90 -7.99 -8.01 19.16
N PHE A 91 -7.63 -8.02 17.88
CA PHE A 91 -8.00 -9.11 16.99
C PHE A 91 -7.44 -10.44 17.51
N VAL A 92 -6.14 -10.47 17.83
CA VAL A 92 -5.49 -11.70 18.31
C VAL A 92 -6.00 -12.11 19.69
N ALA A 93 -6.17 -11.17 20.63
CA ALA A 93 -6.70 -11.44 21.96
C ALA A 93 -8.17 -11.89 21.96
N ALA A 94 -9.00 -11.32 21.08
CA ALA A 94 -10.38 -11.78 20.93
C ALA A 94 -10.44 -13.21 20.37
N ALA A 95 -9.58 -13.53 19.40
CA ALA A 95 -9.51 -14.86 18.82
C ALA A 95 -9.02 -15.92 19.84
N GLU A 96 -8.03 -15.58 20.67
CA GLU A 96 -7.57 -16.42 21.78
C GLU A 96 -8.71 -16.73 22.77
N LYS A 97 -9.51 -15.73 23.16
CA LYS A 97 -10.66 -15.92 24.07
C LYS A 97 -11.75 -16.84 23.52
N ILE A 98 -11.91 -16.91 22.20
CA ILE A 98 -12.87 -17.80 21.53
C ILE A 98 -12.29 -19.23 21.41
N GLY A 99 -11.03 -19.45 21.81
CA GLY A 99 -10.37 -20.75 21.79
C GLY A 99 -9.75 -21.11 20.44
N LEU A 100 -9.53 -20.14 19.55
CA LEU A 100 -8.84 -20.39 18.29
C LEU A 100 -7.35 -20.63 18.54
N SER A 101 -6.77 -21.65 17.88
CA SER A 101 -5.33 -21.90 17.99
C SER A 101 -4.52 -20.69 17.48
N PRO A 102 -3.45 -20.27 18.17
CA PRO A 102 -2.70 -19.08 17.77
C PRO A 102 -2.17 -19.15 16.33
N LEU A 103 -1.73 -20.33 15.89
CA LEU A 103 -1.28 -20.56 14.51
C LEU A 103 -2.37 -20.26 13.47
N PHE A 104 -3.61 -20.67 13.73
CA PHE A 104 -4.73 -20.36 12.84
C PHE A 104 -5.04 -18.86 12.82
N VAL A 105 -4.94 -18.19 13.97
CA VAL A 105 -5.17 -16.74 14.09
C VAL A 105 -4.10 -15.96 13.31
N GLU A 106 -2.84 -16.36 13.42
CA GLU A 106 -1.75 -15.76 12.62
C GLU A 106 -2.02 -15.92 11.12
N ARG A 107 -2.38 -17.12 10.66
CA ARG A 107 -2.72 -17.38 9.25
C ARG A 107 -3.87 -16.50 8.76
N LEU A 108 -4.92 -16.37 9.57
CA LEU A 108 -6.06 -15.51 9.25
C LEU A 108 -5.68 -14.03 9.19
N LEU A 109 -4.82 -13.58 10.11
CA LEU A 109 -4.28 -12.23 10.11
C LEU A 109 -3.49 -11.94 8.84
N PHE A 110 -2.57 -12.83 8.45
CA PHE A 110 -1.78 -12.68 7.22
C PHE A 110 -2.65 -12.68 5.96
N TYR A 111 -3.67 -13.54 5.91
CA TYR A 111 -4.67 -13.50 4.84
C TYR A 111 -5.38 -12.15 4.77
N PHE A 112 -5.83 -11.63 5.91
CA PHE A 112 -6.46 -10.30 5.97
C PHE A 112 -5.51 -9.20 5.50
N LEU A 113 -4.28 -9.16 6.04
CA LEU A 113 -3.28 -8.14 5.72
C LEU A 113 -2.83 -8.19 4.26
N PHE A 114 -2.85 -9.35 3.63
CA PHE A 114 -2.49 -9.51 2.23
C PHE A 114 -3.66 -9.13 1.31
N THR A 115 -4.87 -9.51 1.66
CA THR A 115 -6.07 -9.35 0.80
C THR A 115 -6.69 -7.97 0.91
N PHE A 116 -6.75 -7.40 2.11
CA PHE A 116 -7.42 -6.12 2.38
C PHE A 116 -6.86 -4.94 1.57
N PRO A 117 -5.53 -4.76 1.43
CA PRO A 117 -4.96 -3.72 0.56
C PRO A 117 -5.46 -3.82 -0.88
N GLY A 118 -5.60 -5.04 -1.41
CA GLY A 118 -6.13 -5.27 -2.76
C GLY A 118 -7.59 -4.85 -2.89
N LEU A 119 -8.44 -5.25 -1.94
CA LEU A 119 -9.85 -4.84 -1.92
C LEU A 119 -10.00 -3.31 -1.80
N ALA A 120 -9.17 -2.67 -0.98
CA ALA A 120 -9.18 -1.23 -0.82
C ALA A 120 -8.71 -0.50 -2.09
N ALA A 121 -7.64 -0.99 -2.75
CA ALA A 121 -7.16 -0.47 -4.03
C ALA A 121 -8.18 -0.67 -5.16
N PHE A 122 -8.87 -1.82 -5.18
CA PHE A 122 -9.99 -2.08 -6.10
C PHE A 122 -11.09 -1.03 -5.94
N GLY A 123 -11.50 -0.75 -4.70
CA GLY A 123 -12.51 0.26 -4.36
C GLY A 123 -12.08 1.69 -4.72
N LEU A 124 -10.80 2.03 -4.53
CA LEU A 124 -10.23 3.31 -4.97
C LEU A 124 -10.24 3.44 -6.50
N ALA A 125 -9.83 2.39 -7.21
CA ALA A 125 -9.83 2.37 -8.68
C ALA A 125 -11.25 2.58 -9.22
N HIS A 126 -12.27 1.89 -8.69
CA HIS A 126 -13.68 2.09 -9.06
C HIS A 126 -14.22 3.48 -8.68
N THR A 127 -13.65 4.09 -7.65
CA THR A 127 -13.99 5.45 -7.24
C THR A 127 -13.48 6.48 -8.25
N LEU A 128 -12.27 6.28 -8.76
CA LEU A 128 -11.59 7.21 -9.67
C LEU A 128 -12.00 6.99 -11.13
N ILE A 129 -11.98 5.74 -11.58
CA ILE A 129 -12.23 5.31 -12.96
C ILE A 129 -13.74 5.19 -13.19
N ARG A 130 -14.24 5.87 -14.21
CA ARG A 130 -15.65 5.77 -14.65
C ARG A 130 -15.80 4.84 -15.86
N ASP A 131 -15.11 3.70 -15.83
CA ASP A 131 -15.23 2.71 -16.90
C ASP A 131 -16.37 1.73 -16.58
N LYS A 132 -16.91 1.08 -17.61
CA LYS A 132 -17.93 0.04 -17.47
C LYS A 132 -17.34 -1.29 -17.03
N SER A 133 -16.03 -1.48 -17.19
CA SER A 133 -15.34 -2.71 -16.79
C SER A 133 -14.76 -2.61 -15.40
N ALA A 134 -14.94 -3.68 -14.60
CA ALA A 134 -14.26 -3.83 -13.30
C ALA A 134 -12.77 -4.23 -13.41
N PHE A 135 -12.32 -4.59 -14.62
CA PHE A 135 -11.00 -5.17 -14.87
C PHE A 135 -9.82 -4.24 -14.56
N PRO A 136 -9.84 -2.93 -14.89
CA PRO A 136 -8.78 -2.01 -14.46
C PRO A 136 -8.60 -2.00 -12.94
N GLY A 137 -9.71 -2.10 -12.20
CA GLY A 137 -9.69 -2.18 -10.74
C GLY A 137 -9.08 -3.48 -10.24
N LEU A 138 -9.37 -4.61 -10.89
CA LEU A 138 -8.75 -5.90 -10.56
C LEU A 138 -7.22 -5.84 -10.75
N LEU A 139 -6.76 -5.30 -11.88
CA LEU A 139 -5.32 -5.17 -12.16
C LEU A 139 -4.63 -4.24 -11.14
N ALA A 140 -5.27 -3.14 -10.76
CA ALA A 140 -4.78 -2.25 -9.71
C ALA A 140 -4.70 -2.96 -8.35
N ALA A 141 -5.72 -3.75 -8.00
CA ALA A 141 -5.77 -4.51 -6.76
C ALA A 141 -4.63 -5.53 -6.65
N LEU A 142 -4.46 -6.36 -7.69
CA LEU A 142 -3.43 -7.38 -7.73
C LEU A 142 -2.03 -6.77 -7.67
N PHE A 143 -1.79 -5.68 -8.40
CA PHE A 143 -0.52 -4.96 -8.32
C PHE A 143 -0.27 -4.39 -6.91
N TYR A 144 -1.28 -3.75 -6.29
CA TYR A 144 -1.11 -3.16 -4.96
C TYR A 144 -0.87 -4.20 -3.87
N MET A 145 -1.43 -5.41 -4.01
CA MET A 145 -1.15 -6.55 -3.11
C MET A 145 0.29 -7.05 -3.24
N MET A 146 0.84 -7.07 -4.46
CA MET A 146 2.01 -7.88 -4.81
C MET A 146 3.17 -7.06 -5.39
N ASN A 147 3.22 -5.76 -5.13
CA ASN A 147 4.31 -4.93 -5.62
C ASN A 147 5.63 -5.22 -4.88
N PRO A 148 6.80 -4.94 -5.49
CA PRO A 148 8.07 -5.34 -4.93
C PRO A 148 8.37 -4.64 -3.61
N LEU A 149 7.90 -3.40 -3.44
CA LEU A 149 8.09 -2.64 -2.21
C LEU A 149 7.47 -3.35 -0.99
N THR A 150 6.23 -3.82 -1.09
CA THR A 150 5.58 -4.53 0.03
C THR A 150 6.28 -5.86 0.32
N LEU A 151 6.68 -6.58 -0.73
CA LEU A 151 7.41 -7.85 -0.63
C LEU A 151 8.76 -7.69 0.07
N LEU A 152 9.52 -6.66 -0.29
CA LEU A 152 10.82 -6.38 0.31
C LEU A 152 10.69 -5.92 1.76
N LEU A 153 9.90 -4.88 2.00
CA LEU A 153 9.92 -4.17 3.28
C LEU A 153 8.87 -4.66 4.28
N LYS A 154 7.63 -4.85 3.83
CA LYS A 154 6.49 -4.97 4.74
C LYS A 154 6.34 -6.38 5.31
N TRP A 155 6.54 -7.38 4.46
CA TRP A 155 6.41 -8.77 4.87
C TRP A 155 7.64 -9.32 5.62
N ASN A 156 8.78 -8.62 5.57
CA ASN A 156 10.02 -9.02 6.24
C ASN A 156 10.34 -8.24 7.53
N SER A 157 9.63 -7.16 7.85
CA SER A 157 9.99 -6.32 9.03
C SER A 157 8.83 -6.18 10.01
N THR A 158 7.70 -5.60 9.60
CA THR A 158 6.68 -5.11 10.55
C THR A 158 5.27 -5.33 10.06
N THR A 159 4.72 -6.52 10.37
CA THR A 159 3.33 -6.91 10.09
C THR A 159 2.29 -5.84 10.48
N PRO A 160 2.42 -5.08 11.59
CA PRO A 160 1.42 -4.07 11.92
C PRO A 160 1.40 -2.85 10.98
N SER A 161 2.49 -2.56 10.27
CA SER A 161 2.52 -1.46 9.29
C SER A 161 1.68 -1.72 8.04
N LEU A 162 1.40 -3.00 7.75
CA LEU A 162 0.54 -3.40 6.63
C LEU A 162 -0.90 -2.94 6.82
N PHE A 163 -1.36 -2.74 8.06
CA PHE A 163 -2.68 -2.15 8.29
C PHE A 163 -2.75 -0.71 7.76
N ALA A 164 -1.74 0.13 8.02
CA ALA A 164 -1.68 1.47 7.46
C ALA A 164 -1.54 1.46 5.94
N TYR A 165 -0.76 0.53 5.39
CA TYR A 165 -0.62 0.36 3.95
C TYR A 165 -1.96 0.03 3.27
N GLY A 166 -2.76 -0.89 3.84
CA GLY A 166 -4.08 -1.24 3.32
C GLY A 166 -5.15 -0.16 3.55
N MET A 167 -5.04 0.59 4.65
CA MET A 167 -5.94 1.70 4.97
C MET A 167 -5.85 2.86 3.96
N MET A 168 -4.65 3.15 3.46
CA MET A 168 -4.36 4.30 2.62
C MET A 168 -5.27 4.43 1.37
N PRO A 169 -5.44 3.39 0.51
CA PRO A 169 -6.40 3.45 -0.60
C PRO A 169 -7.85 3.60 -0.13
N LEU A 170 -8.23 2.96 1.00
CA LEU A 170 -9.59 3.03 1.53
C LEU A 170 -9.94 4.45 1.99
N LEU A 171 -9.05 5.11 2.74
CA LEU A 171 -9.26 6.49 3.20
C LEU A 171 -9.39 7.45 2.03
N LEU A 172 -8.50 7.34 1.03
CA LEU A 172 -8.59 8.17 -0.17
C LEU A 172 -9.91 7.93 -0.92
N ALA A 173 -10.35 6.68 -1.06
CA ALA A 173 -11.63 6.36 -1.70
C ALA A 173 -12.82 6.97 -0.95
N LEU A 174 -12.89 6.79 0.38
CA LEU A 174 -13.94 7.33 1.23
C LEU A 174 -13.97 8.86 1.20
N TYR A 175 -12.80 9.50 1.22
CA TYR A 175 -12.66 10.95 1.09
C TYR A 175 -13.25 11.45 -0.24
N ILE A 176 -12.86 10.84 -1.36
CA ILE A 176 -13.34 11.20 -2.70
C ILE A 176 -14.86 10.96 -2.83
N VAL A 177 -15.39 9.86 -2.28
CA VAL A 177 -16.85 9.63 -2.30
C VAL A 177 -17.57 10.64 -1.41
N GLY A 178 -17.04 10.94 -0.23
CA GLY A 178 -17.62 11.92 0.69
C GLY A 178 -17.72 13.32 0.09
N LEU A 179 -16.67 13.78 -0.59
CA LEU A 179 -16.70 15.03 -1.36
C LEU A 179 -17.78 15.03 -2.44
N ARG A 180 -17.87 13.94 -3.23
CA ARG A 180 -18.88 13.83 -4.30
C ARG A 180 -20.32 13.76 -3.78
N LYS A 181 -20.53 13.12 -2.63
CA LYS A 181 -21.85 12.95 -2.02
C LYS A 181 -22.22 14.08 -1.05
N GLN A 182 -21.27 14.97 -0.74
CA GLN A 182 -21.43 16.11 0.18
C GLN A 182 -22.04 15.73 1.52
N SER A 183 -21.80 14.50 1.97
CA SER A 183 -22.41 13.94 3.16
C SER A 183 -21.55 14.26 4.39
N LEU A 184 -22.16 14.86 5.40
CA LEU A 184 -21.47 15.32 6.60
C LEU A 184 -21.54 14.32 7.77
N LEU A 185 -22.12 13.14 7.58
CA LEU A 185 -22.24 12.14 8.64
C LEU A 185 -21.72 10.78 8.20
N LYS A 186 -22.38 10.14 7.22
CA LYS A 186 -22.07 8.77 6.80
C LYS A 186 -20.59 8.60 6.40
N TYR A 187 -20.09 9.41 5.48
CA TYR A 187 -18.72 9.25 4.98
C TYR A 187 -17.65 9.74 5.98
N PRO A 188 -17.85 10.83 6.72
CA PRO A 188 -16.98 11.15 7.85
C PRO A 188 -16.88 10.01 8.87
N LEU A 189 -17.99 9.42 9.32
CA LEU A 189 -17.96 8.29 10.26
C LEU A 189 -17.25 7.07 9.69
N LEU A 190 -17.51 6.72 8.42
CA LEU A 190 -16.81 5.62 7.75
C LEU A 190 -15.30 5.91 7.61
N PHE A 191 -14.93 7.16 7.33
CA PHE A 191 -13.55 7.60 7.22
C PHE A 191 -12.82 7.53 8.57
N GLY A 192 -13.44 8.03 9.64
CA GLY A 192 -12.94 7.90 11.01
C GLY A 192 -12.82 6.44 11.46
N ALA A 193 -13.84 5.62 11.23
CA ALA A 193 -13.79 4.19 11.56
C ALA A 193 -12.71 3.43 10.77
N ALA A 194 -12.57 3.70 9.47
CA ALA A 194 -11.53 3.10 8.64
C ALA A 194 -10.12 3.49 9.10
N SER A 195 -9.95 4.70 9.67
CA SER A 195 -8.66 5.16 10.17
C SER A 195 -8.14 4.38 11.38
N LEU A 196 -9.02 3.69 12.12
CA LEU A 196 -8.63 2.81 13.22
C LEU A 196 -7.70 1.70 12.75
N LEU A 197 -7.82 1.24 11.49
CA LEU A 197 -6.93 0.22 10.94
C LEU A 197 -5.47 0.70 10.99
N GLY A 198 -5.21 1.96 10.66
CA GLY A 198 -3.87 2.54 10.68
C GLY A 198 -3.23 2.61 12.06
N ALA A 199 -4.03 2.56 13.15
CA ALA A 199 -3.54 2.71 14.53
C ALA A 199 -2.44 1.72 14.87
N SER A 200 -2.56 0.49 14.39
CA SER A 200 -1.58 -0.56 14.64
C SER A 200 -0.20 -0.34 14.03
N ALA A 201 0.02 0.67 13.20
CA ALA A 201 1.27 0.86 12.47
C ALA A 201 2.52 1.17 13.32
N THR A 202 2.41 1.09 14.65
CA THR A 202 3.47 1.22 15.68
C THR A 202 4.19 2.58 15.74
N THR A 203 4.09 3.38 14.69
CA THR A 203 4.77 4.67 14.51
C THR A 203 3.84 5.67 13.86
N ILE A 204 3.84 6.90 14.39
CA ILE A 204 3.03 8.02 13.87
C ILE A 204 3.39 8.41 12.43
N SER A 205 4.61 8.11 11.99
CA SER A 205 5.06 8.35 10.62
C SER A 205 4.13 7.74 9.57
N TYR A 206 3.57 6.55 9.82
CA TYR A 206 2.64 5.92 8.87
C TYR A 206 1.30 6.64 8.76
N PHE A 207 0.81 7.19 9.87
CA PHE A 207 -0.38 8.02 9.87
C PHE A 207 -0.20 9.28 9.03
N VAL A 208 0.97 9.92 9.19
CA VAL A 208 1.30 11.13 8.43
C VAL A 208 1.46 10.79 6.94
N SER A 209 2.20 9.72 6.60
CA SER A 209 2.32 9.24 5.21
C SER A 209 0.98 8.92 4.57
N ALA A 210 0.08 8.24 5.29
CA ALA A 210 -1.26 7.91 4.79
C ALA A 210 -2.15 9.15 4.60
N SER A 211 -1.83 10.27 5.26
CA SER A 211 -2.56 11.53 5.12
C SER A 211 -2.13 12.33 3.87
N VAL A 212 -0.93 12.08 3.33
CA VAL A 212 -0.40 12.83 2.17
C VAL A 212 -1.31 12.74 0.93
N PRO A 213 -1.84 11.58 0.50
CA PRO A 213 -2.75 11.52 -0.65
C PRO A 213 -4.06 12.29 -0.41
N ILE A 214 -4.51 12.35 0.84
CA ILE A 214 -5.75 13.00 1.25
C ILE A 214 -5.57 14.52 1.18
N ILE A 215 -4.48 15.02 1.74
CA ILE A 215 -4.08 16.43 1.64
C ILE A 215 -3.86 16.81 0.17
N GLY A 216 -3.16 15.97 -0.59
CA GLY A 216 -2.97 16.17 -2.03
C GLY A 216 -4.30 16.29 -2.77
N TYR A 217 -5.25 15.38 -2.51
CA TYR A 217 -6.56 15.42 -3.17
C TYR A 217 -7.42 16.60 -2.71
N PHE A 218 -7.30 17.02 -1.45
CA PHE A 218 -7.90 18.24 -0.93
C PHE A 218 -7.43 19.46 -1.72
N LEU A 219 -6.11 19.67 -1.79
CA LEU A 219 -5.51 20.79 -2.53
C LEU A 219 -5.90 20.74 -4.01
N PHE A 220 -5.83 19.55 -4.63
CA PHE A 220 -6.27 19.32 -6.00
C PHE A 220 -7.75 19.70 -6.22
N SER A 221 -8.64 19.31 -5.30
CA SER A 221 -10.06 19.64 -5.38
C SER A 221 -10.33 21.15 -5.23
N CYS A 222 -9.58 21.84 -4.38
CA CYS A 222 -9.61 23.28 -4.25
C CYS A 222 -9.15 23.97 -5.53
N ILE A 223 -8.05 23.51 -6.14
CA ILE A 223 -7.53 24.02 -7.41
C ILE A 223 -8.57 23.84 -8.53
N LEU A 224 -9.20 22.68 -8.65
CA LEU A 224 -10.25 22.47 -9.66
C LEU A 224 -11.49 23.36 -9.43
N SER A 225 -11.73 23.77 -8.19
CA SER A 225 -12.90 24.55 -7.78
C SER A 225 -12.63 26.06 -7.68
N TYR A 226 -11.43 26.52 -8.05
CA TYR A 226 -10.95 27.89 -7.75
C TYR A 226 -11.86 29.01 -8.28
N ARG A 227 -12.60 28.78 -9.36
CA ARG A 227 -13.53 29.75 -9.96
C ARG A 227 -14.90 29.79 -9.29
N GLN A 228 -15.21 28.84 -8.40
CA GLN A 228 -16.53 28.68 -7.78
C GLN A 228 -16.37 28.60 -6.26
N PHE A 229 -16.44 29.75 -5.58
CA PHE A 229 -16.23 29.84 -4.13
C PHE A 229 -17.15 28.91 -3.33
N SER A 230 -18.40 28.72 -3.76
CA SER A 230 -19.34 27.78 -3.14
C SER A 230 -18.82 26.33 -3.15
N GLN A 231 -18.15 25.90 -4.22
CA GLN A 231 -17.55 24.57 -4.31
C GLN A 231 -16.34 24.44 -3.38
N ILE A 232 -15.50 25.48 -3.29
CA ILE A 232 -14.37 25.51 -2.34
C ILE A 232 -14.89 25.34 -0.91
N LEU A 233 -15.95 26.06 -0.55
CA LEU A 233 -16.54 25.96 0.79
C LEU A 233 -17.07 24.55 1.08
N ILE A 234 -17.67 23.87 0.09
CA ILE A 234 -18.11 22.47 0.22
C ILE A 234 -16.91 21.54 0.46
N VAL A 235 -15.81 21.72 -0.28
CA VAL A 235 -14.58 20.93 -0.12
C VAL A 235 -14.01 21.15 1.28
N VAL A 236 -13.82 22.41 1.70
CA VAL A 236 -13.27 22.76 3.02
C VAL A 236 -14.15 22.23 4.15
N ARG A 237 -15.47 22.44 4.10
CA ARG A 237 -16.41 21.95 5.12
C ARG A 237 -16.38 20.43 5.23
N THR A 238 -16.43 19.72 4.11
CA THR A 238 -16.43 18.25 4.11
C THR A 238 -15.09 17.72 4.66
N THR A 239 -13.98 18.33 4.27
CA THR A 239 -12.64 17.99 4.76
C THR A 239 -12.51 18.24 6.26
N PHE A 240 -13.03 19.36 6.75
CA PHE A 240 -13.04 19.69 8.17
C PHE A 240 -13.80 18.63 8.98
N VAL A 241 -15.01 18.25 8.55
CA VAL A 241 -15.81 17.23 9.26
C VAL A 241 -15.16 15.84 9.21
N MET A 242 -14.55 15.48 8.07
CA MET A 242 -13.79 14.22 7.96
C MET A 242 -12.54 14.22 8.86
N SER A 243 -11.82 15.34 8.93
CA SER A 243 -10.65 15.50 9.80
C SER A 243 -11.06 15.43 11.28
N LEU A 244 -12.17 16.07 11.66
CA LEU A 244 -12.71 15.97 13.01
C LEU A 244 -13.06 14.52 13.36
N SER A 245 -13.75 13.80 12.46
CA SER A 245 -14.07 12.39 12.68
C SER A 245 -12.79 11.54 12.79
N TYR A 246 -11.82 11.74 11.91
CA TYR A 246 -10.53 11.07 11.98
C TYR A 246 -9.82 11.29 13.32
N LEU A 247 -9.78 12.52 13.82
CA LEU A 247 -9.20 12.84 15.13
C LEU A 247 -9.96 12.15 16.25
N LEU A 248 -11.29 12.28 16.29
CA LEU A 248 -12.14 11.69 17.35
C LEU A 248 -11.95 10.17 17.47
N PHE A 249 -11.91 9.45 16.34
CA PHE A 249 -11.68 8.00 16.34
C PHE A 249 -10.27 7.60 16.78
N ASN A 250 -9.29 8.51 16.70
CA ASN A 250 -7.89 8.25 17.06
C ASN A 250 -7.45 8.90 18.38
N LEU A 251 -8.33 9.66 19.05
CA LEU A 251 -8.00 10.36 20.30
C LEU A 251 -7.44 9.42 21.37
N TRP A 252 -7.91 8.18 21.41
CA TRP A 252 -7.52 7.18 22.40
C TRP A 252 -6.02 6.85 22.39
N TRP A 253 -5.33 6.97 21.25
CA TRP A 253 -3.87 6.80 21.18
C TRP A 253 -3.13 8.13 20.99
N ILE A 254 -3.74 9.12 20.32
CA ILE A 254 -3.11 10.43 20.09
C ILE A 254 -2.83 11.14 21.42
N LEU A 255 -3.82 11.17 22.33
CA LEU A 255 -3.69 11.86 23.61
C LEU A 255 -2.54 11.28 24.47
N PRO A 256 -2.49 9.95 24.77
CA PRO A 256 -1.39 9.40 25.55
C PRO A 256 -0.04 9.50 24.81
N PHE A 257 -0.02 9.43 23.49
CA PHE A 257 1.21 9.66 22.72
C PHE A 257 1.76 11.08 22.94
N LEU A 258 0.91 12.11 22.89
CA LEU A 258 1.32 13.49 23.13
C LEU A 258 1.83 13.71 24.56
N LEU A 259 1.22 13.06 25.55
CA LEU A 259 1.65 13.10 26.95
C LEU A 259 3.02 12.43 27.16
N ILE A 260 3.29 11.33 26.46
CA ILE A 260 4.61 10.67 26.50
C ILE A 260 5.66 11.51 25.77
N LEU A 261 5.31 12.14 24.66
CA LEU A 261 6.24 12.96 23.87
C LEU A 261 6.78 14.14 24.68
N SER A 262 5.93 14.81 25.47
CA SER A 262 6.35 15.93 26.33
C SER A 262 7.32 15.47 27.44
N HIS A 263 7.14 14.25 27.96
CA HIS A 263 8.07 13.66 28.93
C HIS A 263 9.42 13.27 28.30
N ARG A 264 9.39 12.77 27.06
CA ARG A 264 10.58 12.29 26.33
C ARG A 264 11.38 13.38 25.63
N ALA A 265 10.80 14.56 25.39
CA ALA A 265 11.51 15.68 24.75
C ALA A 265 12.79 16.10 25.52
N GLY A 266 12.86 15.83 26.83
CA GLY A 266 14.06 16.05 27.66
C GLY A 266 15.16 14.98 27.54
N LEU A 267 14.87 13.80 26.98
CA LEU A 267 15.82 12.69 26.81
C LEU A 267 16.48 12.66 25.42
N VAL A 268 15.89 13.34 24.44
CA VAL A 268 16.41 13.42 23.06
C VAL A 268 17.53 14.46 22.92
N THR A 269 17.60 15.43 23.84
CA THR A 269 18.56 16.54 23.82
C THR A 269 19.94 16.22 24.40
N THR A 270 20.12 15.09 25.09
CA THR A 270 21.36 14.77 25.82
C THR A 270 22.36 13.88 25.07
N GLY A 271 22.19 13.69 23.76
CA GLY A 271 23.24 13.13 22.90
C GLY A 271 23.50 11.63 23.06
N ASP A 272 22.70 10.80 22.39
CA ASP A 272 23.10 9.44 21.93
C ASP A 272 22.02 8.74 21.07
N SER A 273 21.19 9.50 20.35
CA SER A 273 20.19 8.90 19.46
C SER A 273 20.83 8.48 18.13
N ALA A 274 21.69 7.47 18.17
CA ALA A 274 22.23 6.71 17.01
C ALA A 274 21.13 6.19 16.04
N THR A 275 19.86 6.38 16.39
CA THR A 275 18.66 6.02 15.64
C THR A 275 18.00 7.17 14.87
N PHE A 276 18.41 8.44 14.99
CA PHE A 276 17.80 9.58 14.27
C PHE A 276 18.84 10.49 13.60
N ASN A 277 19.98 9.94 13.18
CA ASN A 277 21.04 10.69 12.54
C ASN A 277 20.96 10.64 11.00
N LEU A 278 21.70 11.55 10.38
CA LEU A 278 21.80 11.64 8.92
C LEU A 278 22.45 10.40 8.30
N ASP A 279 23.28 9.66 9.04
CA ASP A 279 23.95 8.45 8.53
C ASP A 279 22.96 7.33 8.20
N VAL A 280 21.96 7.10 9.05
CA VAL A 280 20.89 6.13 8.76
C VAL A 280 20.07 6.60 7.56
N PHE A 281 19.78 7.90 7.47
CA PHE A 281 19.07 8.49 6.34
C PHE A 281 19.84 8.33 5.01
N ASN A 282 21.16 8.50 5.07
CA ASN A 282 22.08 8.28 3.95
C ASN A 282 22.09 6.82 3.52
N LEU A 283 22.25 5.89 4.47
CA LEU A 283 22.22 4.44 4.20
C LEU A 283 20.93 4.03 3.50
N GLU A 284 19.78 4.47 4.03
CA GLU A 284 18.44 4.16 3.49
C GLU A 284 18.21 4.75 2.08
N SER A 285 19.02 5.73 1.67
CA SER A 285 18.94 6.36 0.36
C SER A 285 19.92 5.77 -0.67
N THR A 286 20.84 4.89 -0.28
CA THR A 286 21.96 4.46 -1.14
C THR A 286 21.54 3.85 -2.48
N GLU A 287 20.44 3.08 -2.50
CA GLU A 287 19.92 2.42 -3.70
C GLU A 287 18.60 3.07 -4.18
N ALA A 288 18.31 4.30 -3.74
CA ALA A 288 17.07 5.00 -4.06
C ALA A 288 17.12 5.73 -5.42
N SER A 289 17.78 5.13 -6.41
CA SER A 289 17.85 5.69 -7.76
C SER A 289 16.45 5.83 -8.36
N LEU A 290 16.24 6.82 -9.23
CA LEU A 290 14.95 7.02 -9.89
C LEU A 290 14.44 5.73 -10.57
N MET A 291 15.34 4.99 -11.22
CA MET A 291 15.01 3.76 -11.92
C MET A 291 14.60 2.64 -10.97
N ASP A 292 15.21 2.55 -9.79
CA ASP A 292 14.86 1.55 -8.78
C ASP A 292 13.56 1.92 -8.06
N LEU A 293 13.33 3.20 -7.78
CA LEU A 293 12.11 3.68 -7.13
C LEU A 293 10.86 3.44 -7.99
N ILE A 294 10.89 3.73 -9.29
CA ILE A 294 9.74 3.49 -10.17
C ILE A 294 9.42 2.00 -10.35
N ARG A 295 10.40 1.13 -10.09
CA ARG A 295 10.24 -0.34 -10.08
C ARG A 295 9.89 -0.90 -8.70
N GLY A 296 9.93 -0.08 -7.66
CA GLY A 296 9.72 -0.51 -6.27
C GLY A 296 10.88 -1.31 -5.68
N GLN A 297 12.08 -1.17 -6.22
CA GLN A 297 13.30 -1.91 -5.84
C GLN A 297 14.34 -1.03 -5.14
N GLY A 298 14.02 0.22 -4.80
CA GLY A 298 14.97 1.18 -4.22
C GLY A 298 15.27 0.99 -2.74
N TYR A 299 15.02 -0.19 -2.17
CA TYR A 299 15.39 -0.50 -0.79
C TYR A 299 16.81 -1.03 -0.74
N TRP A 300 17.67 -0.41 0.06
CA TRP A 300 19.10 -0.71 0.07
C TRP A 300 19.43 -2.19 0.31
N ALA A 301 18.75 -2.84 1.26
CA ALA A 301 19.06 -4.22 1.61
C ALA A 301 18.74 -5.20 0.48
N PHE A 302 17.91 -4.83 -0.50
CA PHE A 302 17.67 -5.65 -1.69
C PHE A 302 18.93 -5.90 -2.52
N HIS A 303 19.89 -4.97 -2.48
CA HIS A 303 21.13 -5.01 -3.26
C HIS A 303 22.38 -5.31 -2.42
N LYS A 304 22.21 -5.56 -1.12
CA LYS A 304 23.32 -5.80 -0.19
C LYS A 304 23.29 -7.21 0.38
N GLU A 305 24.41 -7.56 1.00
CA GLU A 305 24.65 -8.79 1.71
C GLU A 305 25.35 -8.50 3.03
N SER A 306 25.24 -9.44 3.98
CA SER A 306 25.96 -9.41 5.25
C SER A 306 26.72 -10.72 5.42
N GLY A 307 28.03 -10.65 5.61
CA GLY A 307 28.87 -11.85 5.75
C GLY A 307 28.87 -12.78 4.53
N GLY A 308 28.69 -12.23 3.32
CA GLY A 308 28.57 -13.01 2.07
C GLY A 308 27.21 -13.66 1.86
N VAL A 309 26.23 -13.37 2.72
CA VAL A 309 24.84 -13.85 2.59
C VAL A 309 23.93 -12.69 2.18
N PRO A 310 23.27 -12.76 1.02
CA PRO A 310 22.29 -11.75 0.60
C PRO A 310 21.18 -11.59 1.64
N TYR A 311 20.76 -10.34 1.92
CA TYR A 311 19.59 -10.10 2.77
C TYR A 311 18.32 -10.72 2.18
N TYR A 312 18.24 -10.79 0.85
CA TYR A 312 17.15 -11.42 0.11
C TYR A 312 17.70 -12.48 -0.84
N PRO A 313 17.52 -13.78 -0.55
CA PRO A 313 18.05 -14.87 -1.40
C PRO A 313 17.59 -14.82 -2.86
N PHE A 314 16.41 -14.26 -3.12
CA PHE A 314 15.83 -14.13 -4.46
C PHE A 314 16.29 -12.88 -5.23
N ALA A 315 17.01 -11.94 -4.60
CA ALA A 315 17.39 -10.68 -5.23
C ALA A 315 18.18 -10.89 -6.53
N SER A 316 19.12 -11.84 -6.53
CA SER A 316 19.96 -12.16 -7.68
C SER A 316 19.14 -12.51 -8.94
N SER A 317 18.01 -13.19 -8.79
CA SER A 317 17.12 -13.54 -9.91
C SER A 317 16.42 -12.32 -10.50
N TYR A 318 16.10 -11.33 -9.66
CA TYR A 318 15.41 -10.09 -10.06
C TYR A 318 16.34 -9.05 -10.67
N LEU A 319 17.64 -9.15 -10.35
CA LEU A 319 18.67 -8.30 -10.92
C LEU A 319 19.19 -8.81 -12.29
N LEU A 320 18.73 -9.98 -12.74
CA LEU A 320 19.00 -10.46 -14.10
C LEU A 320 18.39 -9.51 -15.15
N THR A 321 19.12 -9.26 -16.24
CA THR A 321 18.72 -8.34 -17.31
C THR A 321 17.29 -8.55 -17.82
N PRO A 322 16.81 -9.79 -18.08
CA PRO A 322 15.42 -9.98 -18.50
C PRO A 322 14.40 -9.51 -17.47
N MET A 323 14.64 -9.78 -16.18
CA MET A 323 13.74 -9.38 -15.10
C MET A 323 13.75 -7.87 -14.88
N VAL A 324 14.92 -7.25 -15.00
CA VAL A 324 15.05 -5.79 -15.02
C VAL A 324 14.22 -5.19 -16.16
N ILE A 325 14.35 -5.67 -17.39
CA ILE A 325 13.56 -5.18 -18.53
C ILE A 325 12.05 -5.36 -18.28
N LEU A 326 11.66 -6.53 -17.79
CA LEU A 326 10.25 -6.84 -17.51
C LEU A 326 9.66 -5.96 -16.41
N SER A 327 10.45 -5.60 -15.40
CA SER A 327 9.99 -4.73 -14.31
C SER A 327 9.60 -3.32 -14.78
N PHE A 328 10.14 -2.85 -15.92
CA PHE A 328 9.74 -1.57 -16.53
C PHE A 328 8.37 -1.61 -17.20
N LEU A 329 7.76 -2.79 -17.41
CA LEU A 329 6.39 -2.87 -17.92
C LEU A 329 5.40 -2.19 -16.98
N VAL A 330 5.63 -2.24 -15.67
CA VAL A 330 4.78 -1.60 -14.67
C VAL A 330 4.73 -0.07 -14.86
N PRO A 331 5.84 0.68 -14.73
CA PRO A 331 5.83 2.11 -14.98
C PRO A 331 5.49 2.43 -16.44
N GLY A 332 5.83 1.56 -17.40
CA GLY A 332 5.42 1.70 -18.80
C GLY A 332 3.91 1.74 -19.00
N PHE A 333 3.16 0.84 -18.35
CA PHE A 333 1.70 0.91 -18.35
C PHE A 333 1.19 2.13 -17.58
N GLY A 334 1.81 2.51 -16.48
CA GLY A 334 1.46 3.74 -15.77
C GLY A 334 1.56 4.99 -16.66
N ILE A 335 2.64 5.12 -17.44
CA ILE A 335 2.84 6.19 -18.42
C ILE A 335 1.78 6.11 -19.53
N LEU A 336 1.52 4.91 -20.05
CA LEU A 336 0.47 4.71 -21.07
C LEU A 336 -0.90 5.20 -20.57
N ALA A 337 -1.25 4.94 -19.30
CA ALA A 337 -2.48 5.45 -18.71
C ALA A 337 -2.55 6.98 -18.73
N LEU A 338 -1.48 7.65 -18.32
CA LEU A 338 -1.39 9.11 -18.34
C LEU A 338 -1.49 9.67 -19.76
N MET A 339 -0.81 9.05 -20.73
CA MET A 339 -0.87 9.47 -22.13
C MET A 339 -2.28 9.32 -22.72
N ARG A 340 -2.97 8.21 -22.42
CA ARG A 340 -4.31 7.92 -22.97
C ARG A 340 -5.42 8.66 -22.25
N LYS A 341 -5.20 9.08 -21.00
CA LYS A 341 -6.16 9.78 -20.14
C LYS A 341 -5.64 11.14 -19.70
N VAL A 342 -4.84 11.82 -20.53
CA VAL A 342 -4.21 13.11 -20.17
C VAL A 342 -5.22 14.20 -19.79
N ASN A 343 -6.43 14.14 -20.35
CA ASN A 343 -7.52 15.07 -20.06
C ASN A 343 -8.36 14.66 -18.82
N ASP A 344 -8.12 13.48 -18.25
CA ASP A 344 -8.74 13.07 -16.99
C ASP A 344 -7.92 13.63 -15.83
N ALA A 345 -8.43 14.70 -15.22
CA ALA A 345 -7.78 15.39 -14.13
C ALA A 345 -7.41 14.45 -12.96
N LYS A 346 -8.17 13.36 -12.74
CA LYS A 346 -7.84 12.38 -11.70
C LYS A 346 -6.59 11.58 -12.03
N MET A 347 -6.38 11.25 -13.30
CA MET A 347 -5.16 10.55 -13.74
C MET A 347 -3.96 11.47 -13.61
N VAL A 348 -4.12 12.75 -13.94
CA VAL A 348 -3.10 13.78 -13.70
C VAL A 348 -2.77 13.90 -12.21
N PHE A 349 -3.78 13.91 -11.34
CA PHE A 349 -3.57 13.90 -9.88
C PHE A 349 -2.75 12.68 -9.42
N LEU A 350 -3.06 11.49 -9.93
CA LEU A 350 -2.28 10.29 -9.60
C LEU A 350 -0.83 10.39 -10.11
N GLY A 351 -0.62 10.92 -11.32
CA GLY A 351 0.72 11.18 -11.85
C GLY A 351 1.50 12.18 -10.99
N PHE A 352 0.86 13.24 -10.52
CA PHE A 352 1.45 14.19 -9.58
C PHE A 352 1.80 13.51 -8.24
N LEU A 353 0.88 12.74 -7.66
CA LEU A 353 1.12 12.01 -6.42
C LEU A 353 2.28 11.02 -6.55
N PHE A 354 2.40 10.36 -7.70
CA PHE A 354 3.51 9.46 -8.01
C PHE A 354 4.85 10.21 -8.02
N ILE A 355 4.91 11.39 -8.64
CA ILE A 355 6.12 12.25 -8.62
C ILE A 355 6.45 12.68 -7.19
N VAL A 356 5.46 13.13 -6.40
CA VAL A 356 5.67 13.48 -4.98
C VAL A 356 6.24 12.29 -4.20
N GLY A 357 5.70 11.09 -4.43
CA GLY A 357 6.22 9.86 -3.83
C GLY A 357 7.68 9.61 -4.19
N ILE A 358 8.07 9.78 -5.45
CA ILE A 358 9.47 9.63 -5.91
C ILE A 358 10.37 10.65 -5.21
N VAL A 359 9.99 11.93 -5.21
CA VAL A 359 10.79 12.98 -4.56
C VAL A 359 11.02 12.63 -3.10
N LEU A 360 9.97 12.33 -2.35
CA LEU A 360 10.10 12.02 -0.92
C LEU A 360 10.84 10.72 -0.64
N THR A 361 10.68 9.70 -1.50
CA THR A 361 11.32 8.38 -1.29
C THR A 361 12.79 8.36 -1.70
N SER A 362 13.23 9.28 -2.55
CA SER A 362 14.64 9.38 -2.98
C SER A 362 15.61 9.71 -1.84
N GLY A 363 15.13 10.28 -0.73
CA GLY A 363 16.00 10.65 0.38
C GLY A 363 17.13 11.56 -0.08
N VAL A 364 18.36 11.29 0.37
CA VAL A 364 19.54 12.06 -0.08
C VAL A 364 20.04 11.66 -1.48
N HIS A 365 19.42 10.69 -2.14
CA HIS A 365 19.85 10.26 -3.47
C HIS A 365 19.54 11.35 -4.52
N PRO A 366 20.48 11.67 -5.44
CA PRO A 366 20.20 12.59 -6.55
C PRO A 366 19.00 12.14 -7.42
N PRO A 367 18.25 13.09 -8.03
CA PRO A 367 18.50 14.53 -8.10
C PRO A 367 17.85 15.36 -6.99
N PHE A 368 17.05 14.75 -6.10
CA PHE A 368 16.30 15.48 -5.06
C PHE A 368 16.97 15.43 -3.68
N GLY A 369 18.21 14.92 -3.62
CA GLY A 369 18.95 14.67 -2.40
C GLY A 369 19.05 15.88 -1.47
N ASP A 370 19.50 17.01 -2.01
CA ASP A 370 19.70 18.24 -1.24
C ASP A 370 18.39 18.77 -0.64
N LEU A 371 17.28 18.65 -1.37
CA LEU A 371 15.96 19.07 -0.88
C LEU A 371 15.51 18.22 0.30
N ASN A 372 15.68 16.91 0.22
CA ASN A 372 15.30 16.01 1.31
C ASN A 372 16.26 16.08 2.50
N ALA A 373 17.55 16.30 2.27
CA ALA A 373 18.51 16.60 3.34
C ALA A 373 18.10 17.88 4.09
N TRP A 374 17.73 18.94 3.35
CA TRP A 374 17.21 20.16 3.94
C TRP A 374 15.93 19.91 4.74
N PHE A 375 14.98 19.12 4.23
CA PHE A 375 13.79 18.72 4.98
C PHE A 375 14.14 17.97 6.27
N PHE A 376 15.08 17.04 6.22
CA PHE A 376 15.51 16.25 7.37
C PHE A 376 16.10 17.12 8.48
N GLU A 377 16.90 18.12 8.12
CA GLU A 377 17.58 19.00 9.06
C GLU A 377 16.69 20.13 9.59
N HIS A 378 15.74 20.63 8.79
CA HIS A 378 15.01 21.87 9.11
C HIS A 378 13.53 21.68 9.43
N ILE A 379 12.89 20.57 9.01
CA ILE A 379 11.46 20.35 9.28
C ILE A 379 11.31 19.50 10.55
N PRO A 380 10.74 20.05 11.64
CA PRO A 380 10.50 19.30 12.86
C PRO A 380 9.67 18.04 12.60
N GLY A 381 10.15 16.92 13.12
CA GLY A 381 9.50 15.62 12.96
C GLY A 381 9.85 14.90 11.66
N TYR A 382 10.54 15.51 10.69
CA TYR A 382 10.91 14.80 9.45
C TYR A 382 11.84 13.61 9.71
N ALA A 383 12.68 13.67 10.75
CA ALA A 383 13.54 12.58 11.19
C ALA A 383 12.79 11.27 11.51
N MET A 384 11.47 11.31 11.76
CA MET A 384 10.65 10.10 11.94
C MET A 384 10.51 9.26 10.66
N PHE A 385 10.83 9.84 9.50
CA PHE A 385 10.79 9.19 8.19
C PHE A 385 12.13 8.63 7.74
N ARG A 386 13.10 8.47 8.65
CA ARG A 386 14.47 8.02 8.32
C ARG A 386 14.53 6.71 7.51
N ILE A 387 13.58 5.79 7.70
CA ILE A 387 13.44 4.56 6.90
C ILE A 387 12.52 4.90 5.72
N ILE A 388 13.10 5.53 4.71
CA ILE A 388 12.39 6.30 3.70
C ILE A 388 11.49 5.43 2.81
N PRO A 389 12.01 4.32 2.22
CA PRO A 389 11.20 3.44 1.38
C PRO A 389 10.00 2.85 2.13
N ASP A 390 10.16 2.61 3.42
CA ASP A 390 9.13 2.04 4.29
C ASP A 390 7.96 3.01 4.53
N LYS A 391 8.24 4.32 4.70
CA LYS A 391 7.22 5.34 5.00
C LYS A 391 6.65 6.02 3.76
N PHE A 392 7.47 6.34 2.77
CA PHE A 392 7.04 7.10 1.59
C PHE A 392 6.88 6.23 0.34
N GLY A 393 7.46 5.03 0.28
CA GLY A 393 7.25 4.11 -0.84
C GLY A 393 5.77 3.80 -1.15
N PRO A 394 4.83 3.72 -0.17
CA PRO A 394 3.41 3.62 -0.46
C PRO A 394 2.84 4.78 -1.31
N LEU A 395 3.44 5.98 -1.24
CA LEU A 395 3.06 7.12 -2.10
C LEU A 395 3.46 6.92 -3.57
N ILE A 396 4.42 6.04 -3.85
CA ILE A 396 4.75 5.61 -5.22
C ILE A 396 3.76 4.52 -5.64
N MET A 397 3.60 3.48 -4.81
CA MET A 397 2.85 2.27 -5.18
C MET A 397 1.34 2.51 -5.31
N LEU A 398 0.76 3.39 -4.48
CA LEU A 398 -0.68 3.70 -4.51
C LEU A 398 -1.12 4.30 -5.86
N PRO A 399 -0.57 5.43 -6.33
CA PRO A 399 -0.94 5.97 -7.62
C PRO A 399 -0.52 5.06 -8.76
N LEU A 400 0.66 4.44 -8.68
CA LEU A 400 1.14 3.52 -9.70
C LEU A 400 0.20 2.31 -9.88
N ALA A 401 -0.42 1.80 -8.82
CA ALA A 401 -1.38 0.70 -8.91
C ALA A 401 -2.58 1.03 -9.78
N VAL A 402 -3.19 2.20 -9.55
CA VAL A 402 -4.36 2.64 -10.32
C VAL A 402 -3.96 2.96 -11.76
N LEU A 403 -2.84 3.65 -11.96
CA LEU A 403 -2.32 3.97 -13.29
C LEU A 403 -1.96 2.69 -14.07
N TYR A 404 -1.29 1.73 -13.43
CA TYR A 404 -0.98 0.41 -14.00
C TYR A 404 -2.27 -0.28 -14.47
N GLY A 405 -3.29 -0.35 -13.61
CA GLY A 405 -4.55 -1.03 -13.95
C GLY A 405 -5.26 -0.41 -15.15
N VAL A 406 -5.28 0.92 -15.23
CA VAL A 406 -5.83 1.65 -16.38
C VAL A 406 -4.97 1.43 -17.63
N GLY A 407 -3.66 1.56 -17.51
CA GLY A 407 -2.73 1.49 -18.63
C GLY A 407 -2.67 0.10 -19.25
N ALA A 408 -2.62 -0.93 -18.41
CA ALA A 408 -2.69 -2.32 -18.86
C ALA A 408 -4.01 -2.62 -19.58
N TYR A 409 -5.14 -2.11 -19.08
CA TYR A 409 -6.42 -2.26 -19.76
C TYR A 409 -6.46 -1.52 -21.11
N GLU A 410 -5.95 -0.29 -21.17
CA GLU A 410 -5.83 0.48 -22.41
C GLU A 410 -4.92 -0.24 -23.41
N PHE A 411 -3.79 -0.81 -22.96
CA PHE A 411 -2.91 -1.64 -23.78
C PHE A 411 -3.65 -2.84 -24.39
N LEU A 412 -4.37 -3.61 -23.57
CA LEU A 412 -5.17 -4.74 -24.04
C LEU A 412 -6.20 -4.31 -25.08
N SER A 413 -6.83 -3.15 -24.87
CA SER A 413 -7.79 -2.60 -25.82
C SER A 413 -7.14 -2.19 -27.15
N LEU A 414 -5.93 -1.62 -27.12
CA LEU A 414 -5.16 -1.24 -28.30
C LEU A 414 -4.74 -2.48 -29.09
N VAL A 415 -4.20 -3.48 -28.40
CA VAL A 415 -3.80 -4.73 -29.05
C VAL A 415 -5.00 -5.43 -29.68
N HIS A 416 -6.13 -5.47 -28.98
CA HIS A 416 -7.35 -6.06 -29.53
C HIS A 416 -7.81 -5.37 -30.82
N ARG A 417 -7.66 -4.04 -30.91
CA ARG A 417 -8.00 -3.26 -32.12
C ARG A 417 -6.98 -3.43 -33.25
N ALA A 418 -5.69 -3.56 -32.91
CA ALA A 418 -4.60 -3.63 -33.88
C ALA A 418 -4.42 -5.03 -34.50
N LEU A 419 -4.77 -6.11 -33.78
CA LEU A 419 -4.55 -7.47 -34.27
C LEU A 419 -5.61 -7.88 -35.31
N PRO A 420 -5.20 -8.25 -36.55
CA PRO A 420 -6.15 -8.73 -37.54
C PRO A 420 -6.83 -10.03 -37.10
N VAL A 421 -8.01 -10.30 -37.67
CA VAL A 421 -8.81 -11.51 -37.35
C VAL A 421 -8.02 -12.81 -37.54
N ARG A 422 -7.03 -12.81 -38.45
CA ARG A 422 -6.18 -13.95 -38.82
C ARG A 422 -5.06 -14.30 -37.84
N VAL A 423 -4.79 -13.50 -36.81
CA VAL A 423 -3.77 -13.86 -35.81
C VAL A 423 -4.24 -15.10 -35.03
N PRO A 424 -3.42 -16.17 -34.94
CA PRO A 424 -3.77 -17.40 -34.23
C PRO A 424 -4.25 -17.12 -32.80
N ARG A 425 -5.24 -17.89 -32.32
CA ARG A 425 -5.78 -17.72 -30.96
C ARG A 425 -4.69 -17.76 -29.89
N VAL A 426 -3.67 -18.59 -30.08
CA VAL A 426 -2.53 -18.72 -29.18
C VAL A 426 -1.76 -17.40 -29.04
N MET A 427 -1.45 -16.70 -30.13
CA MET A 427 -0.80 -15.37 -30.07
C MET A 427 -1.67 -14.32 -29.37
N LYS A 428 -2.99 -14.33 -29.60
CA LYS A 428 -3.92 -13.43 -28.90
C LYS A 428 -3.95 -13.73 -27.40
N SER A 429 -3.95 -15.01 -27.02
CA SER A 429 -3.88 -15.44 -25.62
C SER A 429 -2.57 -15.01 -24.97
N VAL A 430 -1.42 -15.18 -25.64
CA VAL A 430 -0.11 -14.73 -25.13
C VAL A 430 -0.09 -13.22 -24.87
N ILE A 431 -0.67 -12.41 -25.76
CA ILE A 431 -0.66 -10.95 -25.58
C ILE A 431 -1.64 -10.50 -24.48
N VAL A 432 -2.81 -11.14 -24.37
CA VAL A 432 -3.73 -10.89 -23.25
C VAL A 432 -3.11 -11.32 -21.92
N LEU A 433 -2.24 -12.32 -21.96
CA LEU A 433 -1.48 -12.74 -20.80
C LEU A 433 -0.38 -11.75 -20.44
N ILE A 434 0.08 -10.80 -21.27
CA ILE A 434 1.21 -9.90 -20.91
C ILE A 434 0.98 -9.14 -19.60
N PRO A 435 -0.15 -8.43 -19.37
CA PRO A 435 -0.42 -7.80 -18.07
C PRO A 435 -0.71 -8.80 -16.94
N ALA A 436 -1.23 -9.97 -17.31
CA ALA A 436 -1.47 -11.08 -16.39
C ALA A 436 -0.22 -11.95 -16.17
N ILE A 437 0.90 -11.65 -16.84
CA ILE A 437 2.23 -12.28 -16.74
C ILE A 437 3.15 -11.30 -16.03
N SER A 438 3.04 -9.98 -16.23
CA SER A 438 3.79 -8.99 -15.45
C SER A 438 3.46 -9.10 -13.95
N ILE A 439 2.21 -9.41 -13.59
CA ILE A 439 1.84 -9.69 -12.19
C ILE A 439 2.55 -10.98 -11.72
N PRO A 440 2.40 -12.16 -12.37
CA PRO A 440 3.21 -13.34 -12.12
C PRO A 440 4.72 -13.17 -12.17
N ILE A 441 5.29 -12.24 -12.93
CA ILE A 441 6.74 -11.99 -12.98
C ILE A 441 7.17 -11.17 -11.76
N MET A 442 6.32 -10.28 -11.27
CA MET A 442 6.45 -9.71 -9.93
C MET A 442 6.25 -10.78 -8.84
N ILE A 443 5.54 -11.87 -9.12
CA ILE A 443 5.33 -13.03 -8.23
C ILE A 443 6.41 -14.12 -8.41
N SER A 444 7.06 -14.24 -9.58
CA SER A 444 7.82 -15.42 -10.02
C SER A 444 9.25 -15.42 -9.52
N GLY A 445 9.48 -14.96 -8.30
CA GLY A 445 10.33 -15.77 -7.47
C GLY A 445 9.49 -16.96 -7.06
N PHE A 446 9.74 -18.11 -7.69
CA PHE A 446 9.55 -19.42 -7.07
C PHE A 446 10.20 -19.51 -5.64
N TYR A 447 10.90 -18.46 -5.22
CA TYR A 447 11.63 -18.22 -3.97
C TYR A 447 11.20 -16.93 -3.21
N MET A 448 10.18 -16.19 -3.66
CA MET A 448 9.92 -14.81 -3.20
C MET A 448 9.12 -14.68 -1.91
N PHE A 449 8.69 -15.80 -1.32
CA PHE A 449 7.92 -15.71 -0.09
C PHE A 449 8.85 -15.62 1.12
N PRO A 450 8.70 -14.56 1.93
CA PRO A 450 9.68 -14.12 2.95
C PRO A 450 9.92 -15.11 4.09
N CYS A 451 9.27 -16.28 4.05
CA CYS A 451 9.18 -17.20 5.16
C CYS A 451 9.61 -18.63 4.85
N ARG A 452 9.95 -18.95 3.60
CA ARG A 452 10.72 -20.17 3.35
C ARG A 452 12.16 -19.85 3.67
N ALA A 453 12.52 -20.06 4.94
CA ALA A 453 13.91 -20.22 5.31
C ALA A 453 14.50 -21.29 4.36
N VAL A 454 15.46 -20.88 3.54
CA VAL A 454 16.40 -21.85 3.00
C VAL A 454 17.16 -22.35 4.22
N ALA A 455 16.93 -23.61 4.55
CA ALA A 455 17.58 -24.32 5.65
C ALA A 455 19.11 -24.28 5.54
#